data_AF-A0A842FSA5-F1
#
_entry.id   AF-A0A842FSA5-F1
#
_cell.length_a   1.000
_cell.length_b   1.000
_cell.length_c   1.000
_cell.angle_alpha   90.00
_cell.angle_beta   90.00
_cell.angle_gamma   90.00
#
_symmetry.space_group_name_H-M   'P 1'
#
loop_
_entity.id
_entity.type
_entity.pdbx_description
1 polymer ?
#
loop_
_entity_poly.entity_id
_entity_poly.type
_entity_poly.pdbx_seq_one_letter_code
_entity_poly.pdbx_strand_id
1 'polypeptide(L)' 'MKTGDRVRLIEAVDDTNLEVGACYDVYDVMYDGSIVYLKDGYGVYKVPSTHVQLT' A
#
# COMPACT_ATOMS: atom_id res chain seq x y z
N MET A 1 10.00 4.51 -0.63
CA MET A 1 8.59 4.77 -0.94
C MET A 1 8.24 6.17 -0.44
N LYS A 2 7.47 6.92 -1.21
CA LYS A 2 6.94 8.25 -0.87
C LYS A 2 5.53 8.40 -1.45
N THR A 3 4.77 9.40 -0.98
CA THR A 3 3.47 9.76 -1.55
C THR A 3 3.55 9.97 -3.05
N GLY A 4 2.60 9.37 -3.78
CA GLY A 4 2.52 9.38 -5.23
C GLY A 4 3.31 8.26 -5.93
N ASP A 5 4.14 7.50 -5.20
CA ASP A 5 4.74 6.29 -5.76
C ASP A 5 3.66 5.24 -6.05
N ARG A 6 3.91 4.39 -7.05
CA ARG A 6 3.10 3.21 -7.32
C ARG A 6 3.79 1.98 -6.78
N VAL A 7 3.04 1.14 -6.06
CA VAL A 7 3.57 -0.07 -5.42
C VAL A 7 2.67 -1.26 -5.72
N ARG A 8 3.27 -2.44 -5.80
CA ARG A 8 2.57 -3.72 -5.93
C ARG A 8 2.37 -4.35 -4.56
N LEU A 9 1.15 -4.79 -4.26
CA LEU A 9 0.89 -5.60 -3.07
C LEU A 9 1.47 -7.01 -3.30
N ILE A 10 2.33 -7.48 -2.40
CA ILE A 10 2.97 -8.79 -2.47
C ILE A 10 2.48 -9.76 -1.41
N GLU A 11 1.78 -9.27 -0.40
CA GLU A 11 1.20 -10.07 0.69
C GLU A 11 -0.18 -9.53 1.08
N ALA A 12 -1.10 -10.41 1.48
CA ALA A 12 -2.46 -10.04 1.83
C ALA A 12 -2.49 -9.15 3.10
N VAL A 13 -3.53 -8.32 3.21
CA VAL A 13 -3.79 -7.49 4.38
C VAL A 13 -5.23 -7.69 4.78
N ASP A 14 -5.44 -8.17 6.01
CA ASP A 14 -6.77 -8.43 6.56
C ASP A 14 -7.64 -7.16 6.59
N ASP A 15 -8.95 -7.33 6.46
CA ASP A 15 -9.95 -6.25 6.49
C ASP A 15 -9.76 -5.16 5.41
N THR A 16 -9.12 -5.51 4.28
CA THR A 16 -9.00 -4.62 3.12
C THR A 16 -9.59 -5.26 1.87
N ASN A 17 -9.95 -4.43 0.88
CA ASN A 17 -10.35 -4.90 -0.46
C ASN A 17 -9.15 -5.02 -1.41
N LEU A 18 -7.93 -5.04 -0.88
CA LEU A 18 -6.72 -5.05 -1.70
C LEU A 18 -6.43 -6.46 -2.22
N GLU A 19 -6.02 -6.55 -3.48
CA GLU A 19 -5.72 -7.79 -4.17
C GLU A 19 -4.19 -7.98 -4.26
N VAL A 20 -3.72 -9.15 -3.84
CA VAL A 20 -2.30 -9.51 -3.97
C VAL A 20 -1.93 -9.57 -5.44
N GLY A 21 -0.84 -8.88 -5.78
CA GLY A 21 -0.34 -8.74 -7.14
C GLY A 21 -0.84 -7.50 -7.88
N ALA A 22 -1.86 -6.80 -7.37
CA ALA A 22 -2.33 -5.53 -7.94
C ALA A 22 -1.43 -4.35 -7.53
N CYS A 23 -1.52 -3.26 -8.29
CA CYS A 23 -0.73 -2.05 -8.06
C CYS A 23 -1.61 -0.90 -7.57
N TYR A 24 -1.16 -0.23 -6.51
CA TYR A 24 -1.86 0.86 -5.83
C TYR A 24 -0.96 2.08 -5.70
N ASP A 25 -1.59 3.25 -5.60
CA ASP A 25 -0.87 4.50 -5.38
C ASP A 25 -0.67 4.71 -3.87
N VAL A 26 0.54 5.12 -3.50
CA VAL A 26 0.89 5.48 -2.13
C VAL A 26 0.26 6.83 -1.82
N TYR A 27 -0.73 6.82 -0.92
CA TYR A 27 -1.37 8.02 -0.41
C TYR A 27 -0.48 8.72 0.63
N ASP A 28 0.05 7.97 1.59
CA ASP A 28 0.89 8.50 2.66
C ASP A 28 1.84 7.43 3.21
N VAL A 29 2.91 7.87 3.87
CA VAL A 29 3.94 7.02 4.48
C VAL A 29 4.19 7.51 5.90
N MET A 30 3.95 6.65 6.89
CA MET A 30 4.07 6.99 8.32
C MET A 30 5.08 6.10 9.04
N TYR A 31 5.41 6.47 10.29
CA TYR A 31 6.26 5.69 11.20
C TYR A 31 7.60 5.30 10.56
N ASP A 32 8.32 6.30 10.06
CA ASP A 32 9.64 6.13 9.42
C ASP A 32 9.64 5.14 8.23
N GLY A 33 8.52 5.06 7.51
CA GLY A 33 8.40 4.18 6.34
C GLY A 33 7.98 2.74 6.63
N SER A 34 7.63 2.42 7.88
CA SER A 34 7.12 1.08 8.25
C SER A 34 5.66 0.86 7.85
N ILE A 35 4.87 1.93 7.72
CA ILE A 35 3.46 1.86 7.33
C ILE A 35 3.23 2.70 6.08
N VAL A 36 2.55 2.10 5.10
CA VAL A 36 2.18 2.72 3.83
C VAL A 36 0.66 2.73 3.73
N TYR A 37 0.09 3.88 3.39
CA TYR A 37 -1.33 3.98 3.10
C TYR A 37 -1.55 3.87 1.60
N LEU A 38 -2.27 2.84 1.17
CA LEU A 38 -2.58 2.61 -0.24
C LEU A 38 -3.96 3.12 -0.56
N LYS A 39 -4.11 3.82 -1.67
CA LYS A 39 -5.41 4.22 -2.18
C LYS A 39 -5.84 3.27 -3.29
N ASP A 40 -7.03 2.70 -3.15
CA ASP A 40 -7.79 2.15 -4.27
C ASP A 40 -8.96 3.10 -4.59
N GLY A 41 -9.68 2.86 -5.69
CA GLY A 41 -10.80 3.73 -6.08
C GLY A 41 -11.93 3.85 -5.06
N TYR A 42 -11.94 3.02 -4.01
CA TYR A 42 -12.97 2.93 -2.98
C TYR A 42 -12.54 3.51 -1.63
N GLY A 43 -11.24 3.51 -1.33
CA GLY A 43 -10.76 3.95 -0.03
C GLY A 43 -9.25 4.04 0.11
N VAL A 44 -8.81 4.28 1.34
CA VAL A 44 -7.41 4.31 1.73
C VAL A 44 -7.19 3.27 2.83
N TYR A 45 -6.20 2.41 2.65
CA TYR A 45 -5.96 1.25 3.50
C TYR A 45 -4.56 1.30 4.10
N LYS A 46 -4.45 0.94 5.38
CA LYS A 46 -3.18 0.85 6.10
C LYS A 46 -2.50 -0.48 5.78
N VAL A 47 -1.29 -0.42 5.24
CA VAL A 47 -0.52 -1.59 4.81
C VAL A 47 0.90 -1.55 5.39
N PRO A 48 1.43 -2.66 5.96
CA PRO A 48 2.83 -2.73 6.33
C PRO A 48 3.72 -2.56 5.10
N SER A 49 4.81 -1.80 5.21
CA SER A 49 5.70 -1.55 4.07
C SER A 49 6.38 -2.82 3.54
N THR A 50 6.46 -3.86 4.37
CA THR A 50 6.95 -5.20 3.98
C THR A 50 6.00 -5.97 3.09
N HIS A 51 4.72 -5.58 3.01
CA HIS A 51 3.69 -6.23 2.18
C HIS A 51 3.61 -5.61 0.78
N VAL A 52 4.45 -4.61 0.48
CA VAL A 52 4.44 -3.91 -0.81
C VAL A 52 5.84 -3.79 -1.40
N GLN A 53 5.91 -3.70 -2.73
CA GLN A 53 7.15 -3.50 -3.47
C GLN A 53 7.00 -2.34 -4.46
N LEU A 54 8.01 -1.46 -4.56
CA LEU A 54 8.05 -0.41 -5.58
C LEU A 54 8.04 -1.03 -6.99
N THR A 55 7.18 -0.53 -7.86
CA THR A 55 7.10 -0.89 -9.29
C THR A 55 7.90 0.04 -10.18
#